data_AF-A0A5C1NCM1-F1
#
_entry.id   AF-A0A5C1NCM1-F1
#
_cell.length_a   1.000
_cell.length_b   1.000
_cell.length_c   1.000
_cell.angle_alpha   90.00
_cell.angle_beta   90.00
_cell.angle_gamma   90.00
#
_symmetry.space_group_name_H-M   'P 1'
#
loop_
_entity.id
_entity.type
_entity.pdbx_description
1 polymer ?
#
loop_
_entity_poly.entity_id
_entity_poly.type
_entity_poly.pdbx_seq_one_letter_code
_entity_poly.pdbx_strand_id
1 'polypeptide(L)'
;MLAVWVDQLLGFASGALAAIRRDEHYPYLVSWARETGPDRVGDNAALAQALAPELWSQTPLERLNFACESLARPGRNELCWCDSGRKMKRCCGAVEFPGPVPPHLMWMLSLREWKGATLKAALASGQAPAQALLEAGLIAAESGQRGRAQQILESLFENADWERLPEQAEPAFEILLDLFQERGFYRKREALLDEVLERGPLFLRGAALEQLCLTHLDNDDLDSARLAFVRAQQALPDSPTLAYIEAMLLLHEGNEEEAIERSRFWLRRLTRQGDLDSEQLEFLADLADDPGATLAEQLLSAEEDLGDSLVGLQTLLAELPPPPPLHAEWQDGQLVYRSSEREDALHDAFMEGFQVEIDLDSPMGFLGDPWVNAGQWLPGLCANPEQLDSPAVLQCVSLALTGRFGRLPWMAPSLFEPLAERLERWLLQVRQVGDGNFAWDEGDNAQLLRAGLSLVLGMERGARQQSRELAELLLSLDENDSLGLRELVLDQLLREGRDDEALEISCKALDAEDNDKEEDEPLLGMYMGQVLALYRLGKLEEAAQALERAQRHNGHAATLLLSENPRPSPGMTRPTANPGSIAEAWQYRTMMRDQWRSTPGALQWLDQQAKA
;
A
#
# COMPACT_ATOMS: atom_id res chain seq x y z
N MET A 1 -1.19 -18.53 39.00
CA MET A 1 0.02 -19.32 39.37
C MET A 1 1.05 -19.35 38.25
N LEU A 2 0.68 -19.65 37.00
CA LEU A 2 1.63 -19.67 35.87
C LEU A 2 2.23 -18.30 35.51
N ALA A 3 1.45 -17.22 35.48
CA ALA A 3 1.97 -15.87 35.18
C ALA A 3 3.05 -15.40 36.18
N VAL A 4 2.81 -15.63 37.48
CA VAL A 4 3.78 -15.33 38.55
C VAL A 4 5.07 -16.14 38.38
N TRP A 5 4.95 -17.39 37.95
CA TRP A 5 6.12 -18.23 37.67
C TRP A 5 6.95 -17.72 36.49
N VAL A 6 6.29 -17.29 35.40
CA VAL A 6 6.99 -16.74 34.23
C VAL A 6 7.79 -15.50 34.61
N ASP A 7 7.20 -14.58 35.36
CA ASP A 7 7.90 -13.37 35.85
C ASP A 7 9.10 -13.71 36.75
N GLN A 8 8.91 -14.63 37.69
CA GLN A 8 9.99 -15.09 38.57
C GLN A 8 11.12 -15.78 37.79
N LEU A 9 10.77 -16.63 36.82
CA LEU A 9 11.72 -17.34 35.98
C LEU A 9 12.52 -16.36 35.11
N LEU A 10 11.85 -15.39 34.47
CA LEU A 10 12.51 -14.36 33.66
C LEU A 10 13.42 -13.48 34.53
N GLY A 11 12.94 -13.07 35.70
CA GLY A 11 13.70 -12.27 36.66
C GLY A 11 14.94 -12.99 37.19
N PHE A 12 14.81 -14.28 37.52
CA PHE A 12 15.93 -15.12 37.94
C PHE A 12 16.90 -15.40 36.79
N ALA A 13 16.41 -15.78 35.62
CA ALA A 13 17.23 -16.10 34.45
C ALA A 13 18.03 -14.89 33.95
N SER A 14 17.43 -13.69 33.95
CA SER A 14 18.15 -12.46 33.61
C SER A 14 19.26 -12.15 34.61
N GLY A 15 19.01 -12.35 35.91
CA GLY A 15 20.02 -12.22 36.95
C GLY A 15 21.14 -13.26 36.84
N ALA A 16 20.77 -14.51 36.55
CA ALA A 16 21.70 -15.61 36.35
C ALA A 16 22.59 -15.36 35.13
N LEU A 17 22.02 -14.91 34.02
CA LEU A 17 22.77 -14.53 32.82
C LEU A 17 23.82 -13.45 33.14
N ALA A 18 23.41 -12.38 33.84
CA ALA A 18 24.34 -11.32 34.24
C ALA A 18 25.46 -11.83 35.16
N ALA A 19 25.19 -12.80 36.02
CA ALA A 19 26.21 -13.45 36.85
C ALA A 19 27.18 -14.29 35.98
N ILE A 20 26.64 -15.10 35.05
CA ILE A 20 27.44 -15.93 34.14
C ILE A 20 28.34 -15.06 33.25
N ARG A 21 27.87 -13.91 32.76
CA ARG A 21 28.67 -13.00 31.93
C ARG A 21 29.81 -12.32 32.68
N ARG A 22 29.71 -12.19 34.01
CA ARG A 22 30.84 -11.70 34.83
C ARG A 22 31.92 -12.76 35.00
N ASP A 23 31.51 -14.02 35.14
CA ASP A 23 32.40 -15.15 35.28
C ASP A 23 31.75 -16.43 34.72
N GLU A 24 32.21 -16.87 33.54
CA GLU A 24 31.70 -18.06 32.85
C GLU A 24 32.21 -19.36 33.48
N HIS A 25 32.19 -19.47 34.81
CA HIS A 25 32.46 -20.68 35.58
C HIS A 25 31.26 -21.05 36.48
N TYR A 26 30.80 -22.30 36.37
CA TYR A 26 29.63 -22.80 37.09
C TYR A 26 29.61 -22.54 38.61
N PRO A 27 30.73 -22.71 39.36
CA PRO A 27 30.73 -22.41 40.81
C PRO A 27 30.35 -20.97 41.16
N TYR A 28 30.68 -20.01 40.29
CA TYR A 28 30.31 -18.61 40.49
C TYR A 28 28.78 -18.43 40.45
N LEU A 29 28.12 -19.02 39.45
CA LEU A 29 26.66 -19.01 39.36
C LEU A 29 26.01 -19.67 40.58
N VAL A 30 26.55 -20.79 41.07
CA VAL A 30 26.02 -21.47 42.26
C VAL A 30 26.11 -20.58 43.51
N SER A 31 27.21 -19.85 43.68
CA SER A 31 27.35 -18.87 44.77
C SER A 31 26.29 -17.78 44.67
N TRP A 32 26.15 -17.18 43.48
CA TRP A 32 25.15 -16.16 43.21
C TRP A 32 23.72 -16.66 43.45
N ALA A 33 23.39 -17.87 43.01
CA ALA A 33 22.07 -18.47 43.16
C ALA A 33 21.70 -18.74 44.63
N ARG A 34 22.70 -18.88 45.53
CA ARG A 34 22.48 -19.02 46.97
C ARG A 34 22.31 -17.67 47.66
N GLU A 35 23.12 -16.69 47.29
CA GLU A 35 23.21 -15.41 47.99
C GLU A 35 22.17 -14.40 47.51
N THR A 36 21.90 -14.35 46.21
CA THR A 36 21.04 -13.32 45.58
C THR A 36 19.88 -13.94 44.80
N GLY A 37 20.01 -15.20 44.39
CA GLY A 37 18.97 -15.95 43.69
C GLY A 37 17.61 -16.03 44.41
N PRO A 38 17.53 -16.24 45.74
CA PRO A 38 16.25 -16.41 46.44
C PRO A 38 15.30 -15.21 46.28
N ASP A 39 15.83 -13.99 46.34
CA ASP A 39 15.07 -12.73 46.23
C ASP A 39 14.30 -12.62 44.89
N ARG A 40 14.75 -13.35 43.86
CA ARG A 40 14.17 -13.35 42.52
C ARG A 40 13.09 -14.41 42.31
N VAL A 41 12.94 -15.34 43.26
CA VAL A 41 11.98 -16.47 43.21
C VAL A 41 11.13 -16.56 44.47
N GLY A 42 10.75 -15.41 45.03
CA GLY A 42 9.88 -15.32 46.21
C GLY A 42 10.53 -15.85 47.49
N ASP A 43 11.78 -15.48 47.74
CA ASP A 43 12.60 -15.88 48.89
C ASP A 43 12.82 -17.41 49.01
N ASN A 44 12.67 -18.14 47.90
CA ASN A 44 12.80 -19.59 47.87
C ASN A 44 14.20 -20.05 47.45
N ALA A 45 15.08 -20.22 48.45
CA ALA A 45 16.46 -20.65 48.20
C ALA A 45 16.59 -22.06 47.59
N ALA A 46 15.65 -22.97 47.85
CA ALA A 46 15.67 -24.30 47.26
C ALA A 46 15.38 -24.26 45.75
N LEU A 47 14.42 -23.42 45.36
CA LEU A 47 14.05 -23.18 43.96
C LEU A 47 15.19 -22.51 43.18
N ALA A 48 15.78 -21.45 43.74
CA ALA A 48 16.93 -20.76 43.16
C ALA A 48 18.12 -21.71 42.89
N GLN A 49 18.47 -22.55 43.87
CA GLN A 49 19.55 -23.53 43.75
C GLN A 49 19.26 -24.64 42.74
N ALA A 50 17.99 -25.04 42.60
CA ALA A 50 17.57 -26.04 41.63
C ALA A 50 17.53 -25.51 40.19
N LEU A 51 17.24 -24.22 40.00
CA LEU A 51 17.19 -23.58 38.67
C LEU A 51 18.58 -23.30 38.08
N ALA A 52 19.54 -22.90 38.90
CA ALA A 52 20.89 -22.54 38.44
C ALA A 52 21.56 -23.58 37.49
N PRO A 53 21.63 -24.88 37.81
CA PRO A 53 22.22 -25.88 36.91
C PRO A 53 21.44 -26.08 35.60
N GLU A 54 20.11 -25.94 35.64
CA GLU A 54 19.27 -26.09 34.45
C GLU A 54 19.53 -24.93 33.48
N LEU A 55 19.57 -23.69 33.99
CA LEU A 55 19.88 -22.51 33.18
C LEU A 55 21.34 -22.50 32.70
N TRP A 56 22.29 -22.90 33.53
CA TRP A 56 23.70 -23.04 33.12
C TRP A 56 23.82 -23.93 31.88
N SER A 57 23.18 -25.09 31.91
CA SER A 57 23.25 -26.08 30.84
C SER A 57 22.62 -25.60 29.51
N GLN A 58 21.83 -24.53 29.56
CA GLN A 58 21.20 -23.89 28.39
C GLN A 58 21.93 -22.61 27.96
N THR A 59 22.87 -22.11 28.76
CA THR A 59 23.49 -20.80 28.52
C THR A 59 24.58 -20.92 27.45
N PRO A 60 24.51 -20.14 26.35
CA PRO A 60 25.61 -20.09 25.41
C PRO A 60 26.79 -19.31 26.01
N LEU A 61 27.98 -19.91 25.99
CA LEU A 61 29.18 -19.35 26.62
C LEU A 61 30.13 -18.79 25.56
N GLU A 62 30.54 -17.53 25.73
CA GLU A 62 31.45 -16.86 24.78
C GLU A 62 32.80 -17.59 24.72
N ARG A 63 33.30 -18.07 25.87
CA ARG A 63 34.57 -18.83 25.94
C ARG A 63 34.53 -20.15 25.17
N LEU A 64 33.35 -20.69 24.88
CA LEU A 64 33.14 -21.95 24.15
C LEU A 64 32.62 -21.72 22.74
N ASN A 65 32.85 -20.53 22.15
CA ASN A 65 32.28 -20.15 20.84
C ASN A 65 30.76 -20.37 20.80
N PHE A 66 30.08 -19.90 21.84
CA PHE A 66 28.64 -19.94 22.05
C PHE A 66 28.04 -21.33 22.31
N ALA A 67 28.85 -22.37 22.42
CA ALA A 67 28.36 -23.69 22.81
C ALA A 67 27.87 -23.69 24.27
N CYS A 68 26.82 -24.46 24.54
CA CYS A 68 26.33 -24.71 25.88
C CYS A 68 27.14 -25.81 26.57
N GLU A 69 27.46 -25.62 27.85
CA GLU A 69 28.12 -26.64 28.67
C GLU A 69 27.06 -27.43 29.46
N SER A 70 26.60 -28.54 28.89
CA SER A 70 25.61 -29.41 29.53
C SER A 70 26.21 -30.14 30.74
N LEU A 71 25.63 -29.93 31.93
CA LEU A 71 26.04 -30.62 33.15
C LEU A 71 25.48 -32.05 33.18
N ALA A 72 26.32 -33.01 33.54
CA ALA A 72 25.87 -34.38 33.79
C ALA A 72 24.92 -34.43 34.99
N ARG A 73 23.64 -34.75 34.74
CA ARG A 73 22.61 -34.77 35.80
C ARG A 73 22.91 -35.88 36.82
N PRO A 74 23.12 -35.56 38.11
CA PRO A 74 23.47 -36.58 39.10
C PRO A 74 22.36 -37.62 39.31
N GLY A 75 22.76 -38.87 39.50
CA GLY A 75 21.86 -39.94 39.89
C GLY A 75 21.21 -39.69 41.26
N ARG A 76 20.07 -40.36 41.52
CA ARG A 76 19.23 -40.13 42.72
C ARG A 76 20.00 -40.15 44.06
N ASN A 77 21.07 -40.94 44.19
CA ASN A 77 21.86 -41.08 45.41
C ASN A 77 23.24 -40.38 45.38
N GLU A 78 23.59 -39.76 44.26
CA GLU A 78 24.84 -39.01 44.07
C GLU A 78 24.76 -37.62 44.70
N LEU A 79 25.90 -36.96 44.85
CA LEU A 79 25.96 -35.59 45.35
C LEU A 79 25.27 -34.63 44.36
N CYS A 80 24.52 -33.68 44.91
CA CYS A 80 23.78 -32.70 44.12
C CYS A 80 24.74 -31.73 43.41
N TRP A 81 24.42 -31.41 42.15
CA TRP A 81 25.19 -30.48 41.32
C TRP A 81 25.22 -29.04 41.83
N CYS A 82 24.29 -28.63 42.71
CA CYS A 82 24.27 -27.28 43.28
C CYS A 82 25.31 -27.07 44.40
N ASP A 83 26.27 -27.98 44.57
CA ASP A 83 27.36 -27.96 45.55
C ASP A 83 26.90 -27.95 47.03
N SER A 84 25.67 -28.37 47.33
CA SER A 84 25.12 -28.35 48.70
C SER A 84 25.69 -29.43 49.62
N GLY A 85 26.50 -30.36 49.09
CA GLY A 85 26.97 -31.56 49.77
C GLY A 85 25.88 -32.60 50.07
N ARG A 86 24.62 -32.37 49.67
CA ARG A 86 23.48 -33.29 49.90
C ARG A 86 23.29 -34.24 48.72
N LYS A 87 22.64 -35.39 48.96
CA LYS A 87 22.21 -36.30 47.88
C LYS A 87 21.15 -35.64 46.99
N MET A 88 21.19 -35.87 45.68
CA MET A 88 20.27 -35.26 44.69
C MET A 88 18.79 -35.36 45.11
N LYS A 89 18.33 -36.54 45.52
CA LYS A 89 16.94 -36.78 45.99
C LYS A 89 16.51 -36.03 47.26
N ARG A 90 17.44 -35.39 47.97
CA ARG A 90 17.21 -34.62 49.20
C ARG A 90 17.60 -33.15 49.03
N CYS A 91 17.81 -32.70 47.79
CA CYS A 91 18.21 -31.35 47.45
C CYS A 91 17.47 -30.92 46.17
N CYS A 92 18.14 -30.49 45.11
CA CYS A 92 17.49 -30.02 43.89
C CYS A 92 16.54 -31.06 43.27
N GLY A 93 16.85 -32.35 43.39
CA GLY A 93 15.95 -33.42 42.91
C GLY A 93 14.69 -33.65 43.74
N ALA A 94 14.50 -32.92 44.84
CA ALA A 94 13.25 -32.88 45.62
C ALA A 94 12.45 -31.60 45.37
N VAL A 95 12.95 -30.67 44.55
CA VAL A 95 12.27 -29.43 44.20
C VAL A 95 11.40 -29.69 42.97
N GLU A 96 10.11 -29.40 43.08
CA GLU A 96 9.20 -29.38 41.94
C GLU A 96 9.10 -27.95 41.41
N PHE A 97 9.34 -27.77 40.10
CA PHE A 97 9.20 -26.47 39.48
C PHE A 97 7.72 -26.13 39.26
N PRO A 98 7.28 -24.89 39.51
CA PRO A 98 5.91 -24.46 39.25
C PRO A 98 5.48 -24.58 37.77
N GLY A 99 6.44 -24.63 36.85
CA GLY A 99 6.23 -24.84 35.42
C GLY A 99 7.52 -25.23 34.71
N PRO A 100 7.46 -25.53 33.39
CA PRO A 100 8.64 -25.88 32.61
C PRO A 100 9.62 -24.70 32.48
N VAL A 101 10.89 -25.02 32.28
CA VAL A 101 11.94 -24.06 31.89
C VAL A 101 12.16 -24.22 30.39
N PRO A 102 11.85 -23.21 29.55
CA PRO A 102 12.02 -23.33 28.11
C PRO A 102 13.49 -23.53 27.73
N PRO A 103 13.83 -24.51 26.87
CA PRO A 103 15.22 -24.88 26.58
C PRO A 103 16.00 -23.80 25.84
N HIS A 104 15.30 -22.87 25.18
CA HIS A 104 15.86 -21.76 24.40
C HIS A 104 15.96 -20.46 25.20
N LEU A 105 15.48 -20.42 26.44
CA LEU A 105 15.35 -19.21 27.26
C LEU A 105 16.68 -18.44 27.38
N MET A 106 17.75 -19.16 27.74
CA MET A 106 19.06 -18.51 27.96
C MET A 106 19.70 -18.03 26.66
N TRP A 107 19.42 -18.69 25.54
CA TRP A 107 19.78 -18.19 24.21
C TRP A 107 19.02 -16.91 23.87
N MET A 108 17.69 -16.89 24.04
CA MET A 108 16.87 -15.70 23.81
C MET A 108 17.35 -14.50 24.64
N LEU A 109 17.61 -14.70 25.94
CA LEU A 109 18.13 -13.63 26.81
C LEU A 109 19.52 -13.16 26.39
N SER A 110 20.42 -14.07 26.00
CA SER A 110 21.75 -13.71 25.50
C SER A 110 21.67 -12.90 24.20
N LEU A 111 20.78 -13.32 23.30
CA LEU A 111 20.43 -12.64 22.05
C LEU A 111 19.70 -11.32 22.27
N ARG A 112 19.26 -10.97 23.48
CA ARG A 112 18.78 -9.63 23.82
C ARG A 112 19.88 -8.74 24.39
N GLU A 113 20.89 -9.33 25.04
CA GLU A 113 21.97 -8.61 25.71
C GLU A 113 23.15 -8.29 24.77
N TRP A 114 23.60 -9.25 23.96
CA TRP A 114 24.80 -9.09 23.14
C TRP A 114 24.70 -7.98 22.10
N LYS A 115 25.78 -7.24 21.83
CA LYS A 115 25.80 -6.16 20.85
C LYS A 115 27.04 -6.24 19.96
N GLY A 116 27.01 -5.52 18.84
CA GLY A 116 28.18 -5.35 17.97
C GLY A 116 28.77 -6.67 17.47
N ALA A 117 30.08 -6.85 17.68
CA ALA A 117 30.82 -8.01 17.19
C ALA A 117 30.37 -9.34 17.82
N THR A 118 30.02 -9.34 19.12
CA THR A 118 29.60 -10.56 19.82
C THR A 118 28.28 -11.10 19.28
N LEU A 119 27.30 -10.21 19.04
CA LEU A 119 26.03 -10.63 18.43
C LEU A 119 26.26 -11.23 17.03
N LYS A 120 27.06 -10.57 16.19
CA LYS A 120 27.37 -11.08 14.85
C LYS A 120 28.06 -12.45 14.91
N ALA A 121 29.01 -12.62 15.82
CA ALA A 121 29.70 -13.90 16.01
C ALA A 121 28.75 -14.99 16.52
N ALA A 122 27.82 -14.66 17.42
CA ALA A 122 26.82 -15.59 17.92
C ALA A 122 25.86 -16.07 16.82
N LEU A 123 25.35 -15.14 15.99
CA LEU A 123 24.48 -15.48 14.86
C LEU A 123 25.22 -16.32 13.81
N ALA A 124 26.45 -15.91 13.46
CA ALA A 124 27.28 -16.64 12.51
C ALA A 124 27.71 -18.05 12.99
N SER A 125 27.59 -18.34 14.29
CA SER A 125 27.88 -19.67 14.84
C SER A 125 26.87 -20.73 14.39
N GLY A 126 25.65 -20.32 14.01
CA GLY A 126 24.56 -21.24 13.67
C GLY A 126 24.03 -22.08 14.84
N GLN A 127 24.42 -21.78 16.08
CA GLN A 127 24.01 -22.56 17.26
C GLN A 127 22.75 -22.05 17.94
N ALA A 128 22.29 -20.85 17.58
CA ALA A 128 21.09 -20.25 18.15
C ALA A 128 19.84 -21.07 17.75
N PRO A 129 19.01 -21.53 18.70
CA PRO A 129 17.76 -22.19 18.37
C PRO A 129 16.79 -21.26 17.63
N ALA A 130 16.03 -21.79 16.68
CA ALA A 130 15.06 -21.01 15.90
C ALA A 130 14.05 -20.26 16.79
N GLN A 131 13.54 -20.91 17.84
CA GLN A 131 12.63 -20.27 18.81
C GLN A 131 13.29 -19.08 19.53
N ALA A 132 14.60 -19.15 19.84
CA ALA A 132 15.30 -18.04 20.48
C ALA A 132 15.51 -16.87 19.52
N LEU A 133 15.81 -17.14 18.24
CA LEU A 133 15.92 -16.11 17.20
C LEU A 133 14.57 -15.41 16.99
N LEU A 134 13.49 -16.19 16.88
CA LEU A 134 12.12 -15.68 16.76
C LEU A 134 11.78 -14.72 17.91
N GLU A 135 11.83 -15.20 19.16
CA GLU A 135 11.45 -14.38 20.32
C GLU A 135 12.36 -13.16 20.51
N ALA A 136 13.68 -13.31 20.36
CA ALA A 136 14.60 -12.18 20.51
C ALA A 136 14.44 -11.14 19.38
N GLY A 137 14.12 -11.60 18.16
CA GLY A 137 13.87 -10.74 17.01
C GLY A 137 12.59 -9.92 17.16
N LEU A 138 11.48 -10.57 17.56
CA LEU A 138 10.20 -9.90 17.83
C LEU A 138 10.34 -8.85 18.94
N ILE A 139 10.94 -9.21 20.07
CA ILE A 139 11.19 -8.27 21.18
C ILE A 139 12.05 -7.08 20.72
N ALA A 140 13.05 -7.32 19.86
CA ALA A 140 13.89 -6.25 19.33
C ALA A 140 13.12 -5.31 18.40
N ALA A 141 12.18 -5.84 17.60
CA ALA A 141 11.31 -5.06 16.73
C ALA A 141 10.36 -4.18 17.56
N GLU A 142 9.64 -4.78 18.52
CA GLU A 142 8.74 -4.07 19.45
C GLU A 142 9.47 -2.98 20.26
N SER A 143 10.75 -3.19 20.59
CA SER A 143 11.58 -2.21 21.29
C SER A 143 12.15 -1.11 20.38
N GLY A 144 11.77 -1.06 19.10
CA GLY A 144 12.27 -0.09 18.12
C GLY A 144 13.72 -0.31 17.65
N GLN A 145 14.34 -1.44 17.99
CA GLN A 145 15.74 -1.75 17.63
C GLN A 145 15.84 -2.36 16.23
N ARG A 146 15.34 -1.65 15.21
CA ARG A 146 15.15 -2.12 13.83
C ARG A 146 16.36 -2.85 13.24
N GLY A 147 17.56 -2.27 13.35
CA GLY A 147 18.78 -2.90 12.81
C GLY A 147 19.21 -4.20 13.51
N ARG A 148 18.84 -4.36 14.79
CA ARG A 148 19.08 -5.60 15.55
C ARG A 148 18.04 -6.65 15.19
N ALA A 149 16.76 -6.25 15.16
CA ALA A 149 15.66 -7.11 14.77
C ALA A 149 15.94 -7.74 13.39
N GLN A 150 16.32 -6.91 12.41
CA GLN A 150 16.72 -7.38 11.08
C GLN A 150 17.82 -8.44 11.16
N GLN A 151 18.93 -8.20 11.86
CA GLN A 151 20.05 -9.16 11.92
C GLN A 151 19.64 -10.51 12.53
N ILE A 152 18.82 -10.48 13.59
CA ILE A 152 18.37 -11.69 14.28
C ILE A 152 17.38 -12.46 13.41
N LEU A 153 16.39 -11.77 12.85
CA LEU A 153 15.36 -12.38 12.00
C LEU A 153 15.92 -12.86 10.65
N GLU A 154 16.87 -12.14 10.05
CA GLU A 154 17.61 -12.63 8.87
C GLU A 154 18.23 -14.01 9.16
N SER A 155 18.85 -14.17 10.34
CA SER A 155 19.48 -15.44 10.73
C SER A 155 18.48 -16.57 10.96
N LEU A 156 17.22 -16.24 11.28
CA LEU A 156 16.13 -17.23 11.39
C LEU A 156 15.80 -17.84 10.03
N PHE A 157 15.81 -17.04 8.95
CA PHE A 157 15.36 -17.45 7.62
C PHE A 157 16.50 -17.88 6.67
N GLU A 158 17.68 -17.27 6.72
CA GLU A 158 18.79 -17.50 5.75
C GLU A 158 19.30 -18.96 5.73
N ASN A 159 19.14 -19.70 6.83
CA ASN A 159 19.48 -21.12 6.91
C ASN A 159 18.35 -21.92 7.60
N ALA A 160 17.10 -21.54 7.36
CA ALA A 160 15.97 -22.15 8.02
C ALA A 160 15.89 -23.66 7.74
N ASP A 161 15.79 -24.44 8.81
CA ASP A 161 15.21 -25.77 8.72
C ASP A 161 13.69 -25.60 8.60
N TRP A 162 13.20 -25.44 7.36
CA TRP A 162 11.79 -25.15 7.06
C TRP A 162 10.81 -26.15 7.68
N GLU A 163 11.24 -27.40 7.96
CA GLU A 163 10.41 -28.42 8.62
C GLU A 163 10.29 -28.21 10.14
N ARG A 164 11.25 -27.51 10.75
CA ARG A 164 11.33 -27.27 12.19
C ARG A 164 11.19 -25.81 12.57
N LEU A 165 10.81 -24.97 11.61
CA LEU A 165 10.54 -23.57 11.86
C LEU A 165 9.38 -23.46 12.86
N PRO A 166 9.44 -22.56 13.85
CA PRO A 166 8.32 -22.34 14.76
C PRO A 166 7.04 -22.00 14.00
N GLU A 167 5.90 -22.54 14.44
CA GLU A 167 4.59 -22.24 13.83
C GLU A 167 4.25 -20.74 13.94
N GLN A 168 4.78 -20.04 14.94
CA GLN A 168 4.58 -18.60 15.16
C GLN A 168 5.60 -17.73 14.39
N ALA A 169 6.24 -18.26 13.34
CA ALA A 169 7.24 -17.52 12.58
C ALA A 169 6.66 -16.49 11.61
N GLU A 170 5.35 -16.51 11.36
CA GLU A 170 4.67 -15.61 10.42
C GLU A 170 4.84 -14.12 10.75
N PRO A 171 4.59 -13.64 11.99
CA PRO A 171 4.86 -12.23 12.32
C PRO A 171 6.32 -11.82 12.15
N ALA A 172 7.26 -12.72 12.41
CA ALA A 172 8.68 -12.47 12.20
C ALA A 172 9.07 -12.37 10.73
N PHE A 173 8.38 -13.12 9.86
CA PHE A 173 8.54 -13.04 8.43
C PHE A 173 8.04 -11.69 7.91
N GLU A 174 6.83 -11.27 8.29
CA GLU A 174 6.23 -9.99 7.89
C GLU A 174 7.09 -8.81 8.35
N ILE A 175 7.45 -8.75 9.64
CA ILE A 175 8.33 -7.71 10.19
C ILE A 175 9.66 -7.64 9.43
N LEU A 176 10.21 -8.78 9.00
CA LEU A 176 11.47 -8.77 8.25
C LEU A 176 11.30 -8.19 6.84
N LEU A 177 10.17 -8.48 6.16
CA LEU A 177 9.85 -7.87 4.87
C LEU A 177 9.71 -6.35 5.01
N ASP A 178 9.04 -5.88 6.05
CA ASP A 178 8.87 -4.45 6.34
C ASP A 178 10.22 -3.77 6.62
N LEU A 179 11.06 -4.39 7.47
CA LEU A 179 12.40 -3.90 7.76
C LEU A 179 13.28 -3.84 6.50
N PHE A 180 13.10 -4.76 5.54
CA PHE A 180 13.77 -4.67 4.25
C PHE A 180 13.25 -3.51 3.41
N GLN A 181 11.94 -3.33 3.34
CA GLN A 181 11.30 -2.27 2.58
C GLN A 181 11.75 -0.89 3.10
N GLU A 182 11.61 -0.64 4.40
CA GLU A 182 11.97 0.63 5.05
C GLU A 182 13.44 1.01 4.85
N ARG A 183 14.32 0.02 4.74
CA ARG A 183 15.78 0.22 4.62
C ARG A 183 16.29 0.12 3.18
N GLY A 184 15.39 -0.06 2.20
CA GLY A 184 15.72 -0.13 0.77
C GLY A 184 16.43 -1.43 0.34
N PHE A 185 16.25 -2.53 1.07
CA PHE A 185 16.82 -3.84 0.75
C PHE A 185 15.91 -4.69 -0.15
N TYR A 186 15.41 -4.12 -1.25
CA TYR A 186 14.42 -4.76 -2.14
C TYR A 186 14.86 -6.15 -2.66
N ARG A 187 16.13 -6.33 -3.03
CA ARG A 187 16.65 -7.63 -3.49
C ARG A 187 16.61 -8.72 -2.42
N LYS A 188 16.83 -8.36 -1.15
CA LYS A 188 16.74 -9.33 -0.04
C LYS A 188 15.28 -9.69 0.22
N ARG A 189 14.38 -8.71 0.15
CA ARG A 189 12.93 -8.90 0.26
C ARG A 189 12.44 -9.89 -0.80
N GLU A 190 12.77 -9.66 -2.06
CA GLU A 190 12.42 -10.55 -3.18
C GLU A 190 12.98 -11.96 -2.99
N ALA A 191 14.27 -12.09 -2.67
CA ALA A 191 14.90 -13.39 -2.47
C ALA A 191 14.25 -14.19 -1.32
N LEU A 192 13.87 -13.53 -0.23
CA LEU A 192 13.19 -14.16 0.89
C LEU A 192 11.77 -14.63 0.51
N LEU A 193 11.02 -13.81 -0.24
CA LEU A 193 9.70 -14.18 -0.77
C LEU A 193 9.82 -15.42 -1.67
N ASP A 194 10.76 -15.43 -2.61
CA ASP A 194 11.00 -16.56 -3.51
C ASP A 194 11.36 -17.83 -2.73
N GLU A 195 12.25 -17.74 -1.73
CA GLU A 195 12.65 -18.90 -0.93
C GLU A 195 11.49 -19.49 -0.12
N VAL A 196 10.66 -18.64 0.49
CA VAL A 196 9.45 -19.08 1.21
C VAL A 196 8.47 -19.76 0.24
N LEU A 197 8.22 -19.18 -0.92
CA LEU A 197 7.33 -19.76 -1.94
C LEU A 197 7.81 -21.13 -2.42
N GLU A 198 9.12 -21.31 -2.57
CA GLU A 198 9.71 -22.54 -3.10
C GLU A 198 9.84 -23.63 -2.02
N ARG A 199 10.24 -23.27 -0.79
CA ARG A 199 10.69 -24.22 0.24
C ARG A 199 10.00 -24.08 1.60
N GLY A 200 9.31 -22.96 1.83
CA GLY A 200 8.65 -22.68 3.11
C GLY A 200 7.42 -23.55 3.41
N PRO A 201 6.98 -23.59 4.68
CA PRO A 201 5.73 -24.24 5.08
C PRO A 201 4.51 -23.52 4.51
N LEU A 202 3.36 -24.22 4.48
CA LEU A 202 2.12 -23.72 3.84
C LEU A 202 1.64 -22.36 4.40
N PHE A 203 1.72 -22.16 5.71
CA PHE A 203 1.28 -20.90 6.34
C PHE A 203 2.13 -19.71 5.86
N LEU A 204 3.47 -19.82 5.85
CA LEU A 204 4.34 -18.77 5.33
C LEU A 204 4.19 -18.56 3.82
N ARG A 205 3.94 -19.62 3.04
CA ARG A 205 3.67 -19.48 1.61
C ARG A 205 2.41 -18.65 1.36
N GLY A 206 1.37 -18.87 2.17
CA GLY A 206 0.17 -18.07 2.09
C GLY A 206 0.44 -16.61 2.42
N ALA A 207 1.07 -16.32 3.56
CA ALA A 207 1.46 -14.96 3.93
C ALA A 207 2.31 -14.28 2.84
N ALA A 208 3.28 -15.00 2.25
CA ALA A 208 4.10 -14.49 1.14
C ALA A 208 3.26 -14.15 -0.11
N LEU A 209 2.27 -14.98 -0.45
CA LEU A 209 1.37 -14.75 -1.58
C LEU A 209 0.43 -13.58 -1.33
N GLU A 210 -0.08 -13.43 -0.11
CA GLU A 210 -0.91 -12.30 0.32
C GLU A 210 -0.12 -10.98 0.18
N GLN A 211 1.12 -10.95 0.67
CA GLN A 211 2.03 -9.81 0.52
C GLN A 211 2.34 -9.47 -0.95
N LEU A 212 2.50 -10.49 -1.80
CA LEU A 212 2.68 -10.28 -3.24
C LEU A 212 1.43 -9.70 -3.90
N CYS A 213 0.23 -10.18 -3.54
CA CYS A 213 -1.01 -9.63 -4.07
C CYS A 213 -1.12 -8.14 -3.77
N LEU A 214 -0.91 -7.74 -2.51
CA LEU A 214 -0.92 -6.34 -2.08
C LEU A 214 0.15 -5.52 -2.81
N THR A 215 1.38 -6.04 -2.90
CA THR A 215 2.47 -5.35 -3.63
C THR A 215 2.11 -5.14 -5.10
N HIS A 216 1.48 -6.11 -5.77
CA HIS A 216 1.06 -5.96 -7.16
C HIS A 216 -0.12 -5.00 -7.31
N LEU A 217 -1.07 -5.01 -6.37
CA LEU A 217 -2.17 -4.05 -6.32
C LEU A 217 -1.65 -2.60 -6.17
N ASP A 218 -0.71 -2.36 -5.25
CA ASP A 218 -0.10 -1.03 -5.04
C ASP A 218 0.63 -0.50 -6.29
N ASN A 219 1.20 -1.42 -7.07
CA ASN A 219 1.89 -1.14 -8.33
C ASN A 219 0.96 -1.13 -9.56
N ASP A 220 -0.35 -1.32 -9.37
CA ASP A 220 -1.36 -1.36 -10.43
C ASP A 220 -1.15 -2.50 -11.46
N ASP A 221 -0.44 -3.56 -11.07
CA ASP A 221 -0.18 -4.74 -11.90
C ASP A 221 -1.25 -5.81 -11.63
N LEU A 222 -2.46 -5.56 -12.14
CA LEU A 222 -3.65 -6.39 -11.88
C LEU A 222 -3.49 -7.83 -12.39
N ASP A 223 -2.78 -8.02 -13.52
CA ASP A 223 -2.51 -9.36 -14.08
C ASP A 223 -1.66 -10.20 -13.12
N SER A 224 -0.56 -9.65 -12.61
CA SER A 224 0.29 -10.32 -11.64
C SER A 224 -0.42 -10.50 -10.29
N ALA A 225 -1.21 -9.51 -9.86
CA ALA A 225 -1.98 -9.58 -8.63
C ALA A 225 -3.01 -10.73 -8.69
N ARG A 226 -3.72 -10.88 -9.81
CA ARG A 226 -4.67 -11.98 -10.04
C ARG A 226 -3.98 -13.35 -10.07
N LEU A 227 -2.81 -13.45 -10.71
CA LEU A 227 -2.02 -14.69 -10.72
C LEU A 227 -1.56 -15.08 -9.30
N ALA A 228 -1.07 -14.11 -8.53
CA ALA A 228 -0.66 -14.30 -7.15
C ALA A 228 -1.85 -14.74 -6.27
N PHE A 229 -3.02 -14.10 -6.46
CA PHE A 229 -4.24 -14.42 -5.71
C PHE A 229 -4.73 -15.84 -5.96
N VAL A 230 -4.76 -16.31 -7.21
CA VAL A 230 -5.12 -17.70 -7.53
C VAL A 230 -4.20 -18.70 -6.84
N ARG A 231 -2.89 -18.41 -6.77
CA ARG A 231 -1.94 -19.24 -6.03
C ARG A 231 -2.20 -19.18 -4.53
N ALA A 232 -2.52 -18.00 -3.99
CA ALA A 232 -2.84 -17.81 -2.57
C ALA A 232 -4.06 -18.65 -2.17
N GLN A 233 -5.12 -18.59 -2.97
CA GLN A 233 -6.34 -19.37 -2.77
C GLN A 233 -6.10 -20.89 -2.82
N GLN A 234 -5.16 -21.36 -3.63
CA GLN A 234 -4.78 -22.78 -3.65
C GLN A 234 -3.97 -23.20 -2.43
N ALA A 235 -3.14 -22.30 -1.89
CA ALA A 235 -2.28 -22.56 -0.75
C ALA A 235 -3.04 -22.49 0.59
N LEU A 236 -3.87 -21.46 0.78
CA LEU A 236 -4.65 -21.20 1.98
C LEU A 236 -6.12 -20.90 1.62
N PRO A 237 -6.92 -21.90 1.21
CA PRO A 237 -8.27 -21.70 0.68
C PRO A 237 -9.28 -21.13 1.69
N ASP A 238 -8.92 -21.10 2.97
CA ASP A 238 -9.77 -20.71 4.09
C ASP A 238 -9.17 -19.54 4.89
N SER A 239 -8.16 -18.86 4.34
CA SER A 239 -7.62 -17.63 4.94
C SER A 239 -8.65 -16.49 4.81
N PRO A 240 -9.05 -15.84 5.92
CA PRO A 240 -9.97 -14.68 5.88
C PRO A 240 -9.39 -13.51 5.08
N THR A 241 -8.07 -13.40 5.07
CA THR A 241 -7.30 -12.42 4.33
C THR A 241 -7.65 -12.41 2.83
N LEU A 242 -7.92 -13.59 2.26
CA LEU A 242 -8.28 -13.70 0.85
C LEU A 242 -9.61 -13.03 0.51
N ALA A 243 -10.53 -12.90 1.47
CA ALA A 243 -11.81 -12.24 1.23
C ALA A 243 -11.61 -10.76 0.89
N TYR A 244 -10.75 -10.07 1.66
CA TYR A 244 -10.47 -8.66 1.41
C TYR A 244 -9.61 -8.46 0.16
N ILE A 245 -8.59 -9.32 -0.09
CA ILE A 245 -7.74 -9.20 -1.28
C ILE A 245 -8.58 -9.39 -2.56
N GLU A 246 -9.51 -10.35 -2.55
CA GLU A 246 -10.40 -10.56 -3.70
C GLU A 246 -11.31 -9.37 -3.94
N ALA A 247 -11.88 -8.78 -2.88
CA ALA A 247 -12.68 -7.57 -2.99
C ALA A 247 -11.85 -6.41 -3.58
N MET A 248 -10.64 -6.17 -3.07
CA MET A 248 -9.73 -5.14 -3.61
C MET A 248 -9.41 -5.37 -5.09
N LEU A 249 -9.12 -6.61 -5.49
CA LEU A 249 -8.85 -6.96 -6.89
C LEU A 249 -10.04 -6.65 -7.80
N LEU A 250 -11.23 -7.09 -7.40
CA LEU A 250 -12.44 -6.89 -8.20
C LEU A 250 -12.80 -5.40 -8.32
N LEU A 251 -12.62 -4.63 -7.25
CA LEU A 251 -12.83 -3.18 -7.29
C LEU A 251 -11.82 -2.47 -8.18
N HIS A 252 -10.53 -2.85 -8.16
CA HIS A 252 -9.53 -2.33 -9.09
C HIS A 252 -9.86 -2.63 -10.56
N GLU A 253 -10.51 -3.76 -10.82
CA GLU A 253 -10.96 -4.13 -12.16
C GLU A 253 -12.28 -3.45 -12.57
N GLY A 254 -12.97 -2.79 -11.64
CA GLY A 254 -14.28 -2.17 -11.86
C GLY A 254 -15.46 -3.16 -11.80
N ASN A 255 -15.27 -4.33 -11.19
CA ASN A 255 -16.28 -5.38 -11.06
C ASN A 255 -16.97 -5.33 -9.67
N GLU A 256 -17.64 -4.21 -9.37
CA GLU A 256 -18.25 -3.95 -8.05
C GLU A 256 -19.31 -4.99 -7.64
N GLU A 257 -20.22 -5.34 -8.56
CA GLU A 257 -21.25 -6.35 -8.30
C GLU A 257 -20.63 -7.72 -7.95
N GLU A 258 -19.58 -8.11 -8.68
CA GLU A 258 -18.86 -9.35 -8.41
C GLU A 258 -18.14 -9.29 -7.07
N ALA A 259 -17.57 -8.14 -6.68
CA ALA A 259 -16.96 -7.95 -5.37
C ALA A 259 -17.96 -8.25 -4.24
N ILE A 260 -19.19 -7.71 -4.33
CA ILE A 260 -20.26 -7.96 -3.36
C ILE A 260 -20.62 -9.46 -3.31
N GLU A 261 -20.82 -10.09 -4.46
CA GLU A 261 -21.17 -11.51 -4.54
C GLU A 261 -20.09 -12.42 -3.94
N ARG A 262 -18.82 -12.13 -4.22
CA ARG A 262 -17.67 -12.88 -3.72
C ARG A 262 -17.47 -12.65 -2.23
N SER A 263 -17.63 -11.44 -1.71
CA SER A 263 -17.62 -11.16 -0.27
C SER A 263 -18.73 -11.93 0.48
N ARG A 264 -19.96 -11.96 -0.05
CA ARG A 264 -21.07 -12.78 0.51
C ARG A 264 -20.79 -14.28 0.46
N PHE A 265 -20.04 -14.75 -0.54
CA PHE A 265 -19.57 -16.13 -0.58
C PHE A 265 -18.58 -16.41 0.54
N TRP A 266 -17.58 -15.55 0.74
CA TRP A 266 -16.57 -15.69 1.79
C TRP A 266 -17.18 -15.68 3.18
N LEU A 267 -18.05 -14.71 3.48
CA LEU A 267 -18.77 -14.65 4.76
C LEU A 267 -19.47 -15.99 5.05
N ARG A 268 -20.30 -16.49 4.13
CA ARG A 268 -21.01 -17.77 4.31
C ARG A 268 -20.08 -18.97 4.49
N ARG A 269 -18.91 -18.96 3.82
CA ARG A 269 -17.93 -20.04 3.91
C ARG A 269 -17.21 -20.02 5.25
N LEU A 270 -16.67 -18.88 5.66
CA LEU A 270 -15.85 -18.73 6.86
C LEU A 270 -16.69 -18.81 8.14
N THR A 271 -17.92 -18.26 8.15
CA THR A 271 -18.85 -18.42 9.29
C THR A 271 -19.18 -19.90 9.56
N ARG A 272 -19.20 -20.76 8.54
CA ARG A 272 -19.46 -22.21 8.74
C ARG A 272 -18.28 -22.96 9.37
N GLN A 273 -17.07 -22.45 9.25
CA GLN A 273 -15.88 -23.06 9.87
C GLN A 273 -15.85 -22.79 11.37
N GLY A 274 -16.24 -21.57 11.79
CA GLY A 274 -16.40 -21.22 13.20
C GLY A 274 -15.10 -20.86 13.92
N ASP A 275 -14.02 -20.61 13.17
CA ASP A 275 -12.69 -20.27 13.70
C ASP A 275 -12.44 -18.75 13.81
N LEU A 276 -13.42 -17.92 13.44
CA LEU A 276 -13.34 -16.46 13.47
C LEU A 276 -13.82 -15.88 14.80
N ASP A 277 -13.19 -14.78 15.22
CA ASP A 277 -13.69 -13.96 16.31
C ASP A 277 -14.86 -13.04 15.86
N SER A 278 -15.45 -12.33 16.82
CA SER A 278 -16.60 -11.46 16.56
C SER A 278 -16.25 -10.27 15.65
N GLU A 279 -15.05 -9.72 15.77
CA GLU A 279 -14.60 -8.53 15.03
C GLU A 279 -14.34 -8.88 13.56
N GLN A 280 -13.69 -10.02 13.31
CA GLN A 280 -13.50 -10.57 11.97
C GLN A 280 -14.83 -10.91 11.28
N LEU A 281 -15.82 -11.40 12.03
CA LEU A 281 -17.15 -11.70 11.48
C LEU A 281 -17.93 -10.44 11.15
N GLU A 282 -17.81 -9.38 11.96
CA GLU A 282 -18.42 -8.08 11.70
C GLU A 282 -17.81 -7.45 10.44
N PHE A 283 -16.48 -7.39 10.36
CA PHE A 283 -15.77 -6.91 9.17
C PHE A 283 -16.18 -7.66 7.89
N LEU A 284 -16.28 -9.00 7.92
CA LEU A 284 -16.73 -9.77 6.76
C LEU A 284 -18.21 -9.57 6.43
N ALA A 285 -19.03 -9.20 7.40
CA ALA A 285 -20.44 -8.86 7.19
C ALA A 285 -20.55 -7.52 6.47
N ASP A 286 -19.80 -6.52 6.93
CA ASP A 286 -19.75 -5.19 6.32
C ASP A 286 -19.18 -5.26 4.90
N LEU A 287 -18.06 -5.98 4.72
CA LEU A 287 -17.46 -6.23 3.39
C LEU A 287 -18.44 -6.92 2.43
N ALA A 288 -19.37 -7.72 2.93
CA ALA A 288 -20.39 -8.40 2.14
C ALA A 288 -21.63 -7.54 1.83
N ASP A 289 -21.81 -6.44 2.54
CA ASP A 289 -22.85 -5.44 2.29
C ASP A 289 -22.34 -4.37 1.33
N ASP A 290 -21.19 -3.76 1.64
CA ASP A 290 -20.52 -2.74 0.84
C ASP A 290 -18.99 -2.89 0.90
N PRO A 291 -18.38 -3.65 -0.04
CA PRO A 291 -16.94 -3.83 -0.07
C PRO A 291 -16.15 -2.52 -0.17
N GLY A 292 -16.67 -1.54 -0.92
CA GLY A 292 -15.98 -0.28 -1.15
C GLY A 292 -15.92 0.58 0.10
N ALA A 293 -17.07 0.77 0.76
CA ALA A 293 -17.15 1.54 1.99
C ALA A 293 -16.34 0.90 3.12
N THR A 294 -16.43 -0.43 3.30
CA THR A 294 -15.66 -1.14 4.34
C THR A 294 -14.16 -1.04 4.12
N LEU A 295 -13.68 -1.17 2.88
CA LEU A 295 -12.25 -1.01 2.57
C LEU A 295 -11.78 0.43 2.75
N ALA A 296 -12.61 1.42 2.41
CA ALA A 296 -12.32 2.83 2.68
C ALA A 296 -12.17 3.07 4.19
N GLU A 297 -13.15 2.65 4.99
CA GLU A 297 -13.13 2.81 6.44
C GLU A 297 -11.91 2.12 7.09
N GLN A 298 -11.60 0.90 6.66
CA GLN A 298 -10.45 0.16 7.17
C GLN A 298 -9.13 0.87 6.83
N LEU A 299 -9.00 1.40 5.62
CA LEU A 299 -7.78 2.09 5.19
C LEU A 299 -7.58 3.41 5.94
N LEU A 300 -8.66 4.19 6.10
CA LEU A 300 -8.59 5.46 6.82
C LEU A 300 -8.33 5.24 8.31
N SER A 301 -9.01 4.27 8.94
CA SER A 301 -8.85 3.99 10.38
C SER A 301 -7.52 3.33 10.75
N ALA A 302 -6.84 2.65 9.80
CA ALA A 302 -5.54 2.04 10.01
C ALA A 302 -4.38 3.05 10.17
N GLU A 303 -4.58 4.32 9.81
CA GLU A 303 -3.54 5.34 9.99
C GLU A 303 -3.47 5.83 11.44
N GLU A 304 -2.46 5.37 12.21
CA GLU A 304 -2.30 5.67 13.65
C GLU A 304 -2.38 7.17 14.00
N ASP A 305 -1.83 8.04 13.15
CA ASP A 305 -1.74 9.49 13.43
C ASP A 305 -2.88 10.31 12.79
N LEU A 306 -3.57 9.78 11.78
CA LEU A 306 -4.51 10.54 10.95
C LEU A 306 -5.92 9.96 10.89
N GLY A 307 -6.15 8.74 11.39
CA GLY A 307 -7.40 8.00 11.16
C GLY A 307 -8.65 8.75 11.60
N ASP A 308 -8.68 9.27 12.83
CA ASP A 308 -9.80 10.08 13.32
C ASP A 308 -10.09 11.31 12.44
N SER A 309 -9.04 11.94 11.92
CA SER A 309 -9.16 13.15 11.11
C SER A 309 -9.62 12.84 9.69
N LEU A 310 -9.20 11.71 9.14
CA LEU A 310 -9.63 11.22 7.82
C LEU A 310 -11.08 10.76 7.83
N VAL A 311 -11.51 10.03 8.86
CA VAL A 311 -12.93 9.67 9.06
C VAL A 311 -13.78 10.92 9.31
N GLY A 312 -13.25 11.90 10.06
CA GLY A 312 -13.85 13.22 10.22
C GLY A 312 -14.05 13.95 8.89
N LEU A 313 -13.05 13.94 8.02
CA LEU A 313 -13.14 14.50 6.67
C LEU A 313 -14.22 13.79 5.84
N GLN A 314 -14.25 12.46 5.84
CA GLN A 314 -15.26 11.68 5.11
C GLN A 314 -16.68 12.06 5.55
N THR A 315 -16.89 12.17 6.86
CA THR A 315 -18.18 12.60 7.44
C THR A 315 -18.53 14.02 7.02
N LEU A 316 -17.54 14.92 7.04
CA LEU A 316 -17.71 16.29 6.60
C LEU A 316 -18.16 16.39 5.14
N LEU A 317 -17.47 15.65 4.25
CA LEU A 317 -17.74 15.65 2.82
C LEU A 317 -19.14 15.09 2.50
N ALA A 318 -19.58 14.05 3.22
CA ALA A 318 -20.91 13.48 3.08
C ALA A 318 -22.04 14.46 3.45
N GLU A 319 -21.78 15.42 4.35
CA GLU A 319 -22.77 16.40 4.83
C GLU A 319 -22.53 17.82 4.28
N LEU A 320 -21.68 17.98 3.26
CA LEU A 320 -21.34 19.30 2.73
C LEU A 320 -22.58 20.05 2.22
N PRO A 321 -22.81 21.30 2.69
CA PRO A 321 -23.87 22.12 2.15
C PRO A 321 -23.55 22.54 0.70
N PRO A 322 -24.57 22.99 -0.06
CA PRO A 322 -24.34 23.58 -1.38
C PRO A 322 -23.30 24.70 -1.31
N PRO A 323 -22.42 24.84 -2.32
CA PRO A 323 -21.46 25.91 -2.33
C PRO A 323 -22.13 27.28 -2.43
N PRO A 324 -21.52 28.34 -1.87
CA PRO A 324 -21.99 29.71 -2.08
C PRO A 324 -21.87 30.11 -3.56
N PRO A 325 -22.60 31.15 -4.00
CA PRO A 325 -22.48 31.66 -5.36
C PRO A 325 -21.05 32.11 -5.68
N LEU A 326 -20.57 31.71 -6.86
CA LEU A 326 -19.29 32.13 -7.42
C LEU A 326 -19.50 33.39 -8.27
N HIS A 327 -18.61 34.38 -8.14
CA HIS A 327 -18.65 35.56 -8.99
C HIS A 327 -17.69 35.38 -10.18
N ALA A 328 -18.26 35.19 -11.37
CA ALA A 328 -17.52 35.18 -12.63
C ALA A 328 -18.06 36.26 -13.56
N GLU A 329 -17.17 36.82 -14.37
CA GLU A 329 -17.47 37.91 -15.29
C GLU A 329 -17.13 37.52 -16.73
N TRP A 330 -17.92 38.04 -17.67
CA TRP A 330 -17.58 37.95 -19.08
C TRP A 330 -16.84 39.22 -19.50
N GLN A 331 -15.58 39.09 -19.90
CA GLN A 331 -14.69 40.19 -20.29
C GLN A 331 -14.00 39.85 -21.61
N ASP A 332 -14.18 40.68 -22.63
CA ASP A 332 -13.51 40.57 -23.94
C ASP A 332 -13.58 39.18 -24.60
N GLY A 333 -14.71 38.47 -24.45
CA GLY A 333 -14.91 37.13 -25.01
C GLY A 333 -14.36 35.99 -24.14
N GLN A 334 -13.77 36.30 -22.99
CA GLN A 334 -13.32 35.34 -21.98
C GLN A 334 -14.28 35.32 -20.79
N LEU A 335 -14.41 34.16 -20.16
CA LEU A 335 -15.00 33.99 -18.84
C LEU A 335 -13.89 34.06 -17.80
N VAL A 336 -14.05 34.94 -16.81
CA VAL A 336 -13.02 35.22 -15.81
C VAL A 336 -13.60 35.10 -14.41
N TYR A 337 -13.12 34.13 -13.65
CA TYR A 337 -13.30 34.04 -12.20
C TYR A 337 -12.24 34.89 -11.50
N ARG A 338 -12.63 35.60 -10.44
CA ARG A 338 -11.73 36.29 -9.53
C ARG A 338 -12.13 36.00 -8.10
N SER A 339 -11.16 35.65 -7.27
CA SER A 339 -11.44 35.43 -5.85
C SER A 339 -11.93 36.71 -5.16
N SER A 340 -12.83 36.52 -4.20
CA SER A 340 -13.35 37.55 -3.32
C SER A 340 -12.53 37.64 -2.04
N GLU A 341 -12.59 38.79 -1.36
CA GLU A 341 -11.90 39.00 -0.07
C GLU A 341 -12.28 37.92 0.98
N ARG A 342 -13.50 37.36 0.90
CA ARG A 342 -13.93 36.26 1.77
C ARG A 342 -13.21 34.96 1.42
N GLU A 343 -13.12 34.62 0.13
CA GLU A 343 -12.46 33.39 -0.34
C GLU A 343 -10.96 33.43 -0.06
N ASP A 344 -10.33 34.61 -0.22
CA ASP A 344 -8.93 34.84 0.12
C ASP A 344 -8.69 34.67 1.62
N ALA A 345 -9.54 35.26 2.47
CA ALA A 345 -9.41 35.12 3.93
C ALA A 345 -9.59 33.68 4.42
N LEU A 346 -10.49 32.92 3.79
CA LEU A 346 -10.69 31.49 4.06
C LEU A 346 -9.46 30.67 3.64
N HIS A 347 -8.90 30.98 2.47
CA HIS A 347 -7.68 30.36 1.98
C HIS A 347 -6.48 30.66 2.88
N ASP A 348 -6.26 31.91 3.26
CA ASP A 348 -5.17 32.30 4.16
C ASP A 348 -5.26 31.57 5.50
N ALA A 349 -6.47 31.46 6.08
CA ALA A 349 -6.71 30.73 7.33
C ALA A 349 -6.43 29.22 7.19
N PHE A 350 -6.78 28.61 6.05
CA PHE A 350 -6.45 27.21 5.76
C PHE A 350 -4.93 27.01 5.61
N MET A 351 -4.26 27.94 4.95
CA MET A 351 -2.82 27.88 4.70
C MET A 351 -1.96 27.97 5.96
N GLU A 352 -2.48 28.53 7.07
CA GLU A 352 -1.81 28.50 8.38
C GLU A 352 -1.49 27.07 8.85
N GLY A 353 -2.38 26.11 8.55
CA GLY A 353 -2.20 24.69 8.85
C GLY A 353 -1.62 23.88 7.69
N PHE A 354 -2.01 24.19 6.45
CA PHE A 354 -1.58 23.43 5.28
C PHE A 354 -0.09 23.64 4.95
N GLN A 355 0.36 24.90 4.96
CA GLN A 355 1.76 25.34 4.80
C GLN A 355 2.52 24.76 3.60
N VAL A 356 1.83 24.33 2.55
CA VAL A 356 2.43 23.81 1.32
C VAL A 356 1.83 24.53 0.12
N GLU A 357 2.69 25.16 -0.69
CA GLU A 357 2.26 25.90 -1.88
C GLU A 357 2.14 24.97 -3.09
N ILE A 358 1.23 25.33 -4.00
CA ILE A 358 1.05 24.66 -5.28
C ILE A 358 2.25 24.96 -6.19
N ASP A 359 2.73 23.94 -6.89
CA ASP A 359 3.72 24.11 -7.94
C ASP A 359 3.04 24.68 -9.20
N LEU A 360 3.34 25.93 -9.54
CA LEU A 360 2.75 26.57 -10.72
C LEU A 360 3.31 26.01 -12.04
N ASP A 361 4.50 25.38 -12.01
CA ASP A 361 5.11 24.74 -13.17
C ASP A 361 4.56 23.32 -13.42
N SER A 362 3.75 22.78 -12.50
CA SER A 362 3.17 21.44 -12.56
C SER A 362 1.67 21.47 -12.25
N PRO A 363 0.78 21.13 -13.21
CA PRO A 363 -0.67 21.13 -12.99
C PRO A 363 -1.12 20.25 -11.80
N MET A 364 -0.36 19.22 -11.42
CA MET A 364 -0.71 18.28 -10.35
C MET A 364 0.29 18.29 -9.18
N GLY A 365 1.10 19.36 -9.06
CA GLY A 365 2.23 19.40 -8.13
C GLY A 365 2.06 20.33 -6.94
N PHE A 366 2.76 20.00 -5.86
CA PHE A 366 3.05 20.88 -4.73
C PHE A 366 4.56 21.10 -4.64
N LEU A 367 4.99 22.23 -4.11
CA LEU A 367 6.40 22.52 -3.81
C LEU A 367 6.94 21.74 -2.58
N GLY A 368 6.06 21.01 -1.89
CA GLY A 368 6.36 20.15 -0.75
C GLY A 368 5.33 19.03 -0.61
N ASP A 369 5.46 18.19 0.42
CA ASP A 369 4.50 17.12 0.69
C ASP A 369 3.38 17.62 1.61
N PRO A 370 2.12 17.75 1.14
CA PRO A 370 1.00 18.23 1.95
C PRO A 370 0.65 17.31 3.12
N TRP A 371 1.09 16.05 3.10
CA TRP A 371 0.80 15.07 4.14
C TRP A 371 1.69 15.19 5.37
N VAL A 372 2.83 15.89 5.27
CA VAL A 372 3.70 16.18 6.43
C VAL A 372 2.96 17.01 7.49
N ASN A 373 2.08 17.91 7.07
CA ASN A 373 1.29 18.78 7.95
C ASN A 373 -0.16 18.31 8.13
N ALA A 374 -0.51 17.10 7.69
CA ALA A 374 -1.89 16.58 7.73
C ALA A 374 -2.50 16.59 9.13
N GLY A 375 -1.71 16.32 10.18
CA GLY A 375 -2.18 16.39 11.57
C GLY A 375 -2.58 17.81 12.04
N GLN A 376 -2.31 18.85 11.25
CA GLN A 376 -2.75 20.22 11.52
C GLN A 376 -3.92 20.62 10.63
N TRP A 377 -3.79 20.45 9.32
CA TRP A 377 -4.80 20.96 8.39
C TRP A 377 -6.07 20.11 8.32
N LEU A 378 -6.00 18.78 8.51
CA LEU A 378 -7.20 17.94 8.51
C LEU A 378 -8.13 18.26 9.69
N PRO A 379 -7.66 18.29 10.97
CA PRO A 379 -8.49 18.73 12.08
C PRO A 379 -8.97 20.18 11.93
N GLY A 380 -8.10 21.07 11.42
CA GLY A 380 -8.44 22.47 11.17
C GLY A 380 -9.59 22.62 10.17
N LEU A 381 -9.55 21.87 9.07
CA LEU A 381 -10.58 21.84 8.05
C LEU A 381 -11.89 21.26 8.59
N CYS A 382 -11.83 20.14 9.33
CA CYS A 382 -13.01 19.55 9.96
C CYS A 382 -13.69 20.51 10.96
N ALA A 383 -12.90 21.34 11.65
CA ALA A 383 -13.42 22.34 12.57
C ALA A 383 -13.98 23.60 11.88
N ASN A 384 -13.56 23.89 10.65
CA ASN A 384 -13.94 25.08 9.89
C ASN A 384 -14.31 24.72 8.44
N PRO A 385 -15.41 23.96 8.23
CA PRO A 385 -15.76 23.46 6.90
C PRO A 385 -16.08 24.54 5.87
N GLU A 386 -16.43 25.75 6.30
CA GLU A 386 -16.59 26.90 5.43
C GLU A 386 -15.31 27.26 4.65
N GLN A 387 -14.14 26.75 5.03
CA GLN A 387 -12.92 26.91 4.23
C GLN A 387 -13.08 26.32 2.83
N LEU A 388 -13.89 25.26 2.65
CA LEU A 388 -14.22 24.69 1.33
C LEU A 388 -15.15 25.58 0.49
N ASP A 389 -15.60 26.73 1.00
CA ASP A 389 -16.23 27.77 0.19
C ASP A 389 -15.23 28.51 -0.72
N SER A 390 -13.92 28.36 -0.49
CA SER A 390 -12.88 28.94 -1.33
C SER A 390 -12.42 27.94 -2.41
N PRO A 391 -12.51 28.29 -3.72
CA PRO A 391 -11.96 27.46 -4.79
C PRO A 391 -10.48 27.11 -4.64
N ALA A 392 -9.67 28.00 -4.06
CA ALA A 392 -8.26 27.72 -3.77
C ALA A 392 -8.09 26.61 -2.71
N VAL A 393 -8.93 26.58 -1.67
CA VAL A 393 -8.91 25.50 -0.68
C VAL A 393 -9.40 24.20 -1.30
N LEU A 394 -10.48 24.24 -2.11
CA LEU A 394 -10.97 23.07 -2.83
C LEU A 394 -9.88 22.47 -3.73
N GLN A 395 -9.12 23.32 -4.43
CA GLN A 395 -7.98 22.92 -5.25
C GLN A 395 -6.92 22.20 -4.41
N CYS A 396 -6.45 22.80 -3.31
CA CYS A 396 -5.44 22.18 -2.44
C CYS A 396 -5.89 20.82 -1.91
N VAL A 397 -7.12 20.72 -1.41
CA VAL A 397 -7.67 19.46 -0.88
C VAL A 397 -7.81 18.42 -1.98
N SER A 398 -8.36 18.77 -3.13
CA SER A 398 -8.53 17.86 -4.26
C SER A 398 -7.20 17.31 -4.77
N LEU A 399 -6.17 18.16 -4.91
CA LEU A 399 -4.82 17.71 -5.30
C LEU A 399 -4.22 16.76 -4.26
N ALA A 400 -4.29 17.11 -2.97
CA ALA A 400 -3.70 16.31 -1.90
C ALA A 400 -4.35 14.92 -1.83
N LEU A 401 -5.68 14.86 -1.92
CA LEU A 401 -6.44 13.61 -1.94
C LEU A 401 -6.15 12.78 -3.20
N THR A 402 -6.09 13.41 -4.37
CA THR A 402 -5.76 12.71 -5.63
C THR A 402 -4.37 12.08 -5.56
N GLY A 403 -3.38 12.79 -5.03
CA GLY A 403 -2.01 12.29 -4.89
C GLY A 403 -1.88 11.07 -3.98
N ARG A 404 -2.72 10.95 -2.93
CA ARG A 404 -2.66 9.83 -1.98
C ARG A 404 -3.62 8.70 -2.30
N PHE A 405 -4.86 9.03 -2.65
CA PHE A 405 -5.97 8.09 -2.76
C PHE A 405 -6.48 7.88 -4.18
N GLY A 406 -6.03 8.67 -5.18
CA GLY A 406 -6.56 8.61 -6.55
C GLY A 406 -6.33 7.29 -7.28
N ARG A 407 -5.46 6.41 -6.76
CA ARG A 407 -5.28 5.05 -7.29
C ARG A 407 -6.30 4.04 -6.76
N LEU A 408 -7.03 4.39 -5.70
CA LEU A 408 -7.93 3.50 -4.97
C LEU A 408 -9.38 3.77 -5.40
N PRO A 409 -9.99 2.92 -6.24
CA PRO A 409 -11.29 3.21 -6.84
C PRO A 409 -12.40 3.41 -5.81
N TRP A 410 -12.41 2.62 -4.74
CA TRP A 410 -13.42 2.70 -3.68
C TRP A 410 -13.38 3.98 -2.85
N MET A 411 -12.34 4.81 -3.00
CA MET A 411 -12.29 6.12 -2.34
C MET A 411 -13.08 7.19 -3.10
N ALA A 412 -13.40 6.97 -4.38
CA ALA A 412 -14.10 7.94 -5.23
C ALA A 412 -15.41 8.43 -4.59
N PRO A 413 -16.35 7.55 -4.17
CA PRO A 413 -17.66 8.00 -3.67
C PRO A 413 -17.59 8.83 -2.40
N SER A 414 -16.61 8.55 -1.54
CA SER A 414 -16.57 9.15 -0.20
C SER A 414 -15.67 10.39 -0.10
N LEU A 415 -14.67 10.52 -0.98
CA LEU A 415 -13.72 11.64 -0.95
C LEU A 415 -13.78 12.55 -2.18
N PHE A 416 -14.11 12.03 -3.35
CA PHE A 416 -13.98 12.77 -4.61
C PHE A 416 -15.31 13.24 -5.16
N GLU A 417 -16.34 12.39 -5.19
CA GLU A 417 -17.66 12.76 -5.71
C GLU A 417 -18.27 14.00 -5.01
N PRO A 418 -18.21 14.13 -3.66
CA PRO A 418 -18.77 15.32 -2.99
C PRO A 418 -18.05 16.62 -3.36
N LEU A 419 -16.74 16.55 -3.62
CA LEU A 419 -15.93 17.69 -4.07
C LEU A 419 -16.21 18.01 -5.54
N ALA A 420 -16.41 16.99 -6.37
CA ALA A 420 -16.79 17.12 -7.78
C ALA A 420 -18.16 17.78 -7.93
N GLU A 421 -19.19 17.30 -7.23
CA GLU A 421 -20.52 17.92 -7.24
C GLU A 421 -20.48 19.40 -6.86
N ARG A 422 -19.61 19.74 -5.90
CA ARG A 422 -19.42 21.12 -5.45
C ARG A 422 -18.78 21.97 -6.56
N LEU A 423 -17.71 21.46 -7.19
CA LEU A 423 -17.05 22.12 -8.31
C LEU A 423 -17.98 22.29 -9.52
N GLU A 424 -18.73 21.26 -9.88
CA GLU A 424 -19.69 21.27 -10.98
C GLU A 424 -20.71 22.40 -10.82
N ARG A 425 -21.21 22.63 -9.60
CA ARG A 425 -22.13 23.74 -9.31
C ARG A 425 -21.49 25.10 -9.53
N TRP A 426 -20.19 25.27 -9.31
CA TRP A 426 -19.47 26.50 -9.65
C TRP A 426 -19.24 26.64 -11.14
N LEU A 427 -18.79 25.57 -11.82
CA LEU A 427 -18.58 25.57 -13.27
C LEU A 427 -19.88 25.85 -14.04
N LEU A 428 -21.02 25.31 -13.57
CA LEU A 428 -22.34 25.62 -14.15
C LEU A 428 -22.75 27.08 -13.95
N GLN A 429 -22.33 27.73 -12.86
CA GLN A 429 -22.53 29.17 -12.67
C GLN A 429 -21.67 29.97 -13.63
N VAL A 430 -20.39 29.61 -13.80
CA VAL A 430 -19.49 30.23 -14.79
C VAL A 430 -20.10 30.14 -16.19
N ARG A 431 -20.59 28.95 -16.57
CA ARG A 431 -21.24 28.73 -17.87
C ARG A 431 -22.46 29.62 -18.11
N GLN A 432 -23.20 29.98 -17.06
CA GLN A 432 -24.39 30.83 -17.17
C GLN A 432 -24.05 32.31 -17.39
N VAL A 433 -22.80 32.72 -17.15
CA VAL A 433 -22.36 34.12 -17.35
C VAL A 433 -22.30 34.48 -18.84
N GLY A 434 -21.93 33.54 -19.71
CA GLY A 434 -21.93 33.73 -21.16
C GLY A 434 -21.21 32.61 -21.91
N ASP A 435 -21.16 32.74 -23.25
CA ASP A 435 -20.54 31.77 -24.16
C ASP A 435 -19.04 32.09 -24.43
N GLY A 436 -18.34 32.67 -23.45
CA GLY A 436 -16.91 32.98 -23.58
C GLY A 436 -16.02 31.78 -23.25
N ASN A 437 -14.76 31.82 -23.69
CA ASN A 437 -13.79 30.78 -23.33
C ASN A 437 -13.31 30.95 -21.88
N PHE A 438 -13.20 29.86 -21.12
CA PHE A 438 -12.70 29.85 -19.74
C PHE A 438 -11.22 29.44 -19.72
N ALA A 439 -10.37 30.34 -20.21
CA ALA A 439 -8.94 30.07 -20.38
C ALA A 439 -8.19 29.97 -19.04
N TRP A 440 -7.11 29.16 -19.02
CA TRP A 440 -6.28 28.90 -17.85
C TRP A 440 -5.62 30.16 -17.26
N ASP A 441 -5.05 31.01 -18.11
CA ASP A 441 -4.25 32.19 -17.70
C ASP A 441 -5.11 33.41 -17.30
N GLU A 442 -6.43 33.32 -17.43
CA GLU A 442 -7.33 34.44 -17.17
C GLU A 442 -7.80 34.48 -15.72
N GLY A 443 -7.54 35.60 -15.04
CA GLY A 443 -7.92 35.80 -13.64
C GLY A 443 -7.41 34.69 -12.72
N ASP A 444 -8.33 34.09 -11.97
CA ASP A 444 -8.07 32.98 -11.05
C ASP A 444 -8.63 31.63 -11.58
N ASN A 445 -8.92 31.53 -12.88
CA ASN A 445 -9.54 30.35 -13.51
C ASN A 445 -8.77 29.05 -13.26
N ALA A 446 -7.42 29.13 -13.22
CA ALA A 446 -6.54 28.01 -12.91
C ALA A 446 -6.88 27.33 -11.56
N GLN A 447 -7.50 28.03 -10.60
CA GLN A 447 -7.96 27.43 -9.35
C GLN A 447 -9.00 26.33 -9.60
N LEU A 448 -10.06 26.67 -10.36
CA LEU A 448 -11.16 25.77 -10.70
C LEU A 448 -10.73 24.70 -11.69
N LEU A 449 -9.95 25.06 -12.71
CA LEU A 449 -9.48 24.12 -13.74
C LEU A 449 -8.57 23.04 -13.14
N ARG A 450 -7.62 23.42 -12.27
CA ARG A 450 -6.73 22.45 -11.61
C ARG A 450 -7.46 21.56 -10.62
N ALA A 451 -8.43 22.12 -9.87
CA ALA A 451 -9.31 21.32 -9.03
C ALA A 451 -10.09 20.29 -9.87
N GLY A 452 -10.61 20.73 -11.03
CA GLY A 452 -11.28 19.89 -12.01
C GLY A 452 -10.40 18.75 -12.51
N LEU A 453 -9.20 19.05 -13.00
CA LEU A 453 -8.24 18.03 -13.44
C LEU A 453 -7.94 17.01 -12.33
N SER A 454 -7.74 17.48 -11.11
CA SER A 454 -7.45 16.60 -9.97
C SER A 454 -8.60 15.65 -9.68
N LEU A 455 -9.83 16.15 -9.63
CA LEU A 455 -11.01 15.34 -9.38
C LEU A 455 -11.31 14.38 -10.53
N VAL A 456 -11.13 14.79 -11.78
CA VAL A 456 -11.24 13.90 -12.95
C VAL A 456 -10.29 12.72 -12.81
N LEU A 457 -9.01 12.97 -12.48
CA LEU A 457 -8.00 11.93 -12.29
C LEU A 457 -8.28 11.06 -11.06
N GLY A 458 -8.71 11.65 -9.94
CA GLY A 458 -9.05 10.91 -8.72
C GLY A 458 -10.26 9.99 -8.88
N MET A 459 -11.18 10.33 -9.78
CA MET A 459 -12.39 9.54 -10.07
C MET A 459 -12.25 8.58 -11.26
N GLU A 460 -11.15 8.63 -12.02
CA GLU A 460 -10.98 7.90 -13.30
C GLU A 460 -11.20 6.39 -13.19
N ARG A 461 -10.97 5.81 -12.00
CA ARG A 461 -11.12 4.36 -11.77
C ARG A 461 -12.38 4.00 -10.98
N GLY A 462 -12.73 4.82 -10.00
CA GLY A 462 -13.82 4.54 -9.06
C GLY A 462 -15.17 5.11 -9.45
N ALA A 463 -15.19 6.24 -10.15
CA ALA A 463 -16.42 6.93 -10.57
C ALA A 463 -16.28 7.40 -12.02
N ARG A 464 -15.99 6.46 -12.93
CA ARG A 464 -15.69 6.72 -14.35
C ARG A 464 -16.71 7.62 -15.03
N GLN A 465 -17.99 7.36 -14.81
CA GLN A 465 -19.06 8.14 -15.40
C GLN A 465 -19.00 9.61 -14.94
N GLN A 466 -18.86 9.85 -13.63
CA GLN A 466 -18.78 11.20 -13.09
C GLN A 466 -17.47 11.90 -13.47
N SER A 467 -16.34 11.17 -13.49
CA SER A 467 -15.07 11.63 -14.04
C SER A 467 -15.23 12.17 -15.47
N ARG A 468 -15.92 11.41 -16.33
CA ARG A 468 -16.22 11.84 -17.70
C ARG A 468 -17.10 13.08 -17.73
N GLU A 469 -18.22 13.07 -17.01
CA GLU A 469 -19.20 14.17 -17.03
C GLU A 469 -18.58 15.49 -16.56
N LEU A 470 -17.70 15.45 -15.55
CA LEU A 470 -16.91 16.60 -15.12
C LEU A 470 -15.90 17.03 -16.20
N ALA A 471 -15.20 16.10 -16.84
CA ALA A 471 -14.27 16.41 -17.93
C ALA A 471 -14.97 17.03 -19.14
N GLU A 472 -16.14 16.52 -19.52
CA GLU A 472 -17.00 17.09 -20.57
C GLU A 472 -17.49 18.50 -20.21
N LEU A 473 -17.84 18.74 -18.95
CA LEU A 473 -18.22 20.08 -18.47
C LEU A 473 -17.04 21.06 -18.58
N LEU A 474 -15.84 20.66 -18.16
CA LEU A 474 -14.61 21.46 -18.27
C LEU A 474 -14.30 21.77 -19.74
N LEU A 475 -14.34 20.77 -20.63
CA LEU A 475 -14.12 20.95 -22.08
C LEU A 475 -15.19 21.84 -22.74
N SER A 476 -16.41 21.88 -22.18
CA SER A 476 -17.46 22.78 -22.66
C SER A 476 -17.22 24.25 -22.30
N LEU A 477 -16.32 24.52 -21.34
CA LEU A 477 -15.93 25.84 -20.88
C LEU A 477 -14.57 26.27 -21.46
N ASP A 478 -13.62 25.34 -21.57
CA ASP A 478 -12.28 25.57 -22.12
C ASP A 478 -12.15 24.95 -23.53
N GLU A 479 -12.39 25.77 -24.55
CA GLU A 479 -12.29 25.38 -25.96
C GLU A 479 -10.86 25.03 -26.37
N ASN A 480 -9.84 25.46 -25.62
CA ASN A 480 -8.44 25.16 -25.96
C ASN A 480 -7.97 23.82 -25.39
N ASP A 481 -8.76 23.20 -24.50
CA ASP A 481 -8.34 22.02 -23.74
C ASP A 481 -6.96 22.19 -23.09
N SER A 482 -6.81 23.27 -22.32
CA SER A 482 -5.58 23.63 -21.60
C SER A 482 -5.12 22.52 -20.63
N LEU A 483 -6.00 21.57 -20.32
CA LEU A 483 -5.79 20.45 -19.40
C LEU A 483 -5.52 19.11 -20.11
N GLY A 484 -5.66 19.03 -21.43
CA GLY A 484 -5.50 17.79 -22.20
C GLY A 484 -6.55 16.72 -21.90
N LEU A 485 -7.77 17.10 -21.49
CA LEU A 485 -8.85 16.20 -21.10
C LEU A 485 -9.51 15.49 -22.29
N ARG A 486 -9.36 15.98 -23.53
CA ARG A 486 -9.99 15.34 -24.70
C ARG A 486 -9.57 13.89 -24.86
N GLU A 487 -8.28 13.57 -24.65
CA GLU A 487 -7.76 12.20 -24.79
C GLU A 487 -8.38 11.27 -23.77
N LEU A 488 -8.48 11.72 -22.52
CA LEU A 488 -9.14 10.98 -21.45
C LEU A 488 -10.62 10.72 -21.76
N VAL A 489 -11.37 11.73 -22.22
CA VAL A 489 -12.80 11.57 -22.58
C VAL A 489 -12.95 10.61 -23.76
N LEU A 490 -12.12 10.75 -24.80
CA LEU A 490 -12.12 9.85 -25.95
C LEU A 490 -11.91 8.39 -25.54
N ASP A 491 -10.93 8.14 -24.68
CA ASP A 491 -10.60 6.81 -24.20
C ASP A 491 -11.76 6.20 -23.39
N GLN A 492 -12.38 6.99 -22.50
CA GLN A 492 -13.54 6.54 -21.73
C GLN A 492 -14.74 6.23 -22.62
N LEU A 493 -15.04 7.07 -23.61
CA LEU A 493 -16.12 6.82 -24.58
C LEU A 493 -15.88 5.53 -25.38
N LEU A 494 -14.64 5.28 -25.83
CA LEU A 494 -14.28 4.04 -26.52
C LEU A 494 -14.41 2.81 -25.61
N ARG A 495 -14.05 2.91 -24.33
CA ARG A 495 -14.20 1.81 -23.36
C ARG A 495 -15.65 1.43 -23.13
N GLU A 496 -16.56 2.41 -23.16
CA GLU A 496 -17.99 2.21 -23.03
C GLU A 496 -18.70 1.82 -24.33
N GLY A 497 -17.97 1.79 -25.46
CA GLY A 497 -18.54 1.49 -26.78
C GLY A 497 -19.41 2.63 -27.33
N ARG A 498 -19.24 3.86 -26.84
CA ARG A 498 -19.89 5.07 -27.37
C ARG A 498 -19.13 5.60 -28.58
N ASP A 499 -18.97 4.75 -29.60
CA ASP A 499 -18.07 4.99 -30.72
C ASP A 499 -18.46 6.20 -31.58
N ASP A 500 -19.76 6.54 -31.68
CA ASP A 500 -20.23 7.73 -32.40
C ASP A 500 -19.75 9.04 -31.75
N GLU A 501 -19.75 9.11 -30.41
CA GLU A 501 -19.33 10.28 -29.66
C GLU A 501 -17.81 10.40 -29.62
N ALA A 502 -17.12 9.26 -29.50
CA ALA A 502 -15.67 9.16 -29.68
C ALA A 502 -15.23 9.66 -31.08
N LEU A 503 -16.02 9.36 -32.11
CA LEU A 503 -15.78 9.88 -33.46
C LEU A 503 -16.01 11.40 -33.53
N GLU A 504 -17.06 11.92 -32.90
CA GLU A 504 -17.35 13.36 -32.92
C GLU A 504 -16.24 14.18 -32.25
N ILE A 505 -15.78 13.77 -31.06
CA ILE A 505 -14.73 14.51 -30.33
C ILE A 505 -13.39 14.44 -31.07
N SER A 506 -13.03 13.28 -31.61
CA SER A 506 -11.77 13.12 -32.37
C SER A 506 -11.80 13.88 -33.69
N CYS A 507 -12.93 13.92 -34.41
CA CYS A 507 -13.09 14.75 -35.61
C CYS A 507 -12.92 16.23 -35.27
N LYS A 508 -13.61 16.75 -34.24
CA LYS A 508 -13.49 18.16 -33.84
C LYS A 508 -12.05 18.55 -33.48
N ALA A 509 -11.35 17.68 -32.76
CA ALA A 509 -9.96 17.92 -32.37
C ALA A 509 -9.02 17.96 -33.57
N LEU A 510 -9.22 17.08 -34.55
CA LEU A 510 -8.38 16.99 -35.75
C LEU A 510 -8.74 18.05 -36.80
N ASP A 511 -10.00 18.47 -36.90
CA ASP A 511 -10.44 19.51 -37.84
C ASP A 511 -9.96 20.91 -37.42
N ALA A 512 -9.57 21.11 -36.16
CA ALA A 512 -8.97 22.35 -35.67
C ALA A 512 -7.57 22.61 -36.28
N GLU A 513 -6.84 21.56 -36.73
CA GLU A 513 -5.53 21.67 -37.39
C GLU A 513 -5.57 22.48 -38.71
N ASP A 514 -6.70 22.48 -39.43
CA ASP A 514 -6.82 23.13 -40.74
C ASP A 514 -6.94 24.67 -40.65
N ASN A 515 -6.99 25.23 -39.44
CA ASN A 515 -7.28 26.65 -39.19
C ASN A 515 -6.05 27.50 -38.79
N ASP A 516 -4.85 27.28 -39.35
CA ASP A 516 -3.72 28.26 -39.39
C ASP A 516 -3.35 28.96 -38.06
N LYS A 517 -3.80 28.44 -36.91
CA LYS A 517 -3.49 28.92 -35.57
C LYS A 517 -2.36 28.07 -35.02
N GLU A 518 -1.44 28.71 -34.31
CA GLU A 518 -0.34 28.11 -33.55
C GLU A 518 -0.90 27.29 -32.36
N GLU A 519 -1.81 26.35 -32.60
CA GLU A 519 -2.30 25.39 -31.61
C GLU A 519 -1.39 24.16 -31.61
N ASP A 520 -1.19 23.55 -30.43
CA ASP A 520 -0.35 22.36 -30.28
C ASP A 520 -0.88 21.19 -31.14
N GLU A 521 0.02 20.44 -31.78
CA GLU A 521 -0.36 19.26 -32.58
C GLU A 521 -1.19 18.28 -31.72
N PRO A 522 -2.34 17.77 -32.22
CA PRO A 522 -3.15 16.79 -31.52
C PRO A 522 -2.36 15.54 -31.14
N LEU A 523 -2.64 15.02 -29.95
CA LEU A 523 -2.00 13.81 -29.41
C LEU A 523 -2.36 12.57 -30.24
N LEU A 524 -1.45 11.60 -30.30
CA LEU A 524 -1.67 10.32 -31.00
C LEU A 524 -2.98 9.61 -30.61
N GLY A 525 -3.45 9.75 -29.36
CA GLY A 525 -4.72 9.18 -28.93
C GLY A 525 -5.91 9.66 -29.74
N MET A 526 -5.95 10.93 -30.16
CA MET A 526 -7.01 11.47 -31.01
C MET A 526 -7.07 10.74 -32.36
N TYR A 527 -5.91 10.61 -32.98
CA TYR A 527 -5.76 9.94 -34.27
C TYR A 527 -6.15 8.46 -34.20
N MET A 528 -5.55 7.72 -33.26
CA MET A 528 -5.77 6.28 -33.17
C MET A 528 -7.16 5.93 -32.59
N GLY A 529 -7.71 6.77 -31.73
CA GLY A 529 -9.09 6.66 -31.25
C GLY A 529 -10.11 6.86 -32.36
N GLN A 530 -9.90 7.83 -33.26
CA GLN A 530 -10.73 7.98 -34.48
C GLN A 530 -10.71 6.72 -35.34
N VAL A 531 -9.53 6.12 -35.55
CA VAL A 531 -9.40 4.87 -36.31
C VAL A 531 -10.21 3.75 -35.68
N LEU A 532 -10.09 3.57 -34.35
CA LEU A 532 -10.80 2.53 -33.63
C LEU A 532 -12.32 2.74 -33.67
N ALA A 533 -12.79 3.96 -33.46
CA ALA A 533 -14.21 4.32 -33.55
C ALA A 533 -14.78 4.02 -34.95
N LEU A 534 -14.13 4.50 -36.02
CA LEU A 534 -14.54 4.25 -37.40
C LEU A 534 -14.56 2.76 -37.74
N TYR A 535 -13.58 2.00 -37.27
CA TYR A 535 -13.53 0.55 -37.45
C TYR A 535 -14.73 -0.13 -36.78
N ARG A 536 -15.04 0.20 -35.53
CA ARG A 536 -16.16 -0.37 -34.77
C ARG A 536 -17.52 -0.01 -35.35
N LEU A 537 -17.64 1.20 -35.91
CA LEU A 537 -18.82 1.65 -36.67
C LEU A 537 -18.94 1.01 -38.06
N GLY A 538 -17.98 0.18 -38.48
CA GLY A 538 -17.99 -0.52 -39.77
C GLY A 538 -17.61 0.36 -40.97
N LYS A 539 -17.11 1.58 -40.75
CA LYS A 539 -16.70 2.53 -41.77
C LYS A 539 -15.25 2.28 -42.20
N LEU A 540 -14.99 1.10 -42.76
CA LEU A 540 -13.63 0.60 -42.99
C LEU A 540 -12.77 1.45 -43.94
N GLU A 541 -13.38 2.07 -44.96
CA GLU A 541 -12.65 2.95 -45.90
C GLU A 541 -12.20 4.25 -45.21
N GLU A 542 -13.07 4.86 -44.40
CA GLU A 542 -12.74 6.04 -43.60
C GLU A 542 -11.71 5.69 -42.52
N ALA A 543 -11.84 4.52 -41.88
CA ALA A 543 -10.86 4.04 -40.90
C ALA A 543 -9.46 3.86 -41.50
N ALA A 544 -9.37 3.38 -42.74
CA ALA A 544 -8.08 3.26 -43.45
C ALA A 544 -7.46 4.65 -43.74
N GLN A 545 -8.28 5.63 -44.16
CA GLN A 545 -7.82 7.00 -44.38
C GLN A 545 -7.37 7.68 -43.07
N ALA A 546 -8.11 7.49 -41.98
CA ALA A 546 -7.73 7.96 -40.65
C ALA A 546 -6.42 7.30 -40.19
N LEU A 547 -6.22 6.01 -40.47
CA LEU A 547 -4.99 5.29 -40.13
C LEU A 547 -3.78 5.84 -40.89
N GLU A 548 -3.93 6.20 -42.16
CA GLU A 548 -2.85 6.88 -42.91
C GLU A 548 -2.46 8.21 -42.25
N ARG A 549 -3.42 8.99 -41.75
CA ARG A 549 -3.13 10.22 -40.99
C ARG A 549 -2.38 9.90 -39.70
N ALA A 550 -2.88 8.94 -38.93
CA ALA A 550 -2.24 8.49 -37.69
C ALA A 550 -0.79 8.01 -37.92
N GLN A 551 -0.53 7.31 -39.03
CA GLN A 551 0.81 6.84 -39.39
C GLN A 551 1.74 7.98 -39.83
N ARG A 552 1.21 9.04 -40.45
CA ARG A 552 1.99 10.24 -40.78
C ARG A 552 2.41 10.99 -39.51
N HIS A 553 1.52 11.08 -38.52
CA HIS A 553 1.82 11.65 -37.22
C HIS A 553 2.81 10.77 -36.43
N ASN A 554 2.51 9.48 -36.27
CA ASN A 554 3.37 8.54 -35.55
C ASN A 554 3.49 7.18 -36.25
N GLY A 555 4.58 6.99 -37.00
CA GLY A 555 4.85 5.75 -37.74
C GLY A 555 5.15 4.52 -36.88
N HIS A 556 5.32 4.67 -35.55
CA HIS A 556 5.63 3.57 -34.64
C HIS A 556 4.38 2.90 -34.05
N ALA A 557 3.25 3.62 -34.01
CA ALA A 557 2.03 3.22 -33.30
C ALA A 557 1.52 1.82 -33.68
N ALA A 558 1.30 1.56 -34.96
CA ALA A 558 0.77 0.29 -35.44
C ALA A 558 1.69 -0.89 -35.12
N THR A 559 3.00 -0.73 -35.31
CA THR A 559 3.99 -1.79 -35.04
C THR A 559 4.03 -2.18 -33.56
N LEU A 560 3.99 -1.19 -32.67
CA LEU A 560 3.99 -1.43 -31.23
C LEU A 560 2.68 -2.08 -30.77
N LEU A 561 1.52 -1.62 -31.24
CA LEU A 561 0.22 -2.22 -30.92
C LEU A 561 0.12 -3.69 -31.36
N LEU A 562 0.69 -4.04 -32.52
CA LEU A 562 0.69 -5.43 -33.01
C LEU A 562 1.67 -6.34 -32.26
N SER A 563 2.68 -5.77 -31.61
CA SER A 563 3.67 -6.55 -30.85
C SER A 563 3.04 -7.16 -29.58
N GLU A 564 3.16 -8.47 -29.40
CA GLU A 564 2.64 -9.19 -28.22
C GLU A 564 3.34 -8.70 -26.94
N ASN A 565 4.66 -8.84 -26.85
CA ASN A 565 5.48 -8.51 -25.68
C ASN A 565 6.71 -7.65 -26.07
N PRO A 566 6.51 -6.41 -26.54
CA PRO A 566 7.62 -5.52 -26.81
C PRO A 566 8.33 -5.16 -25.49
N ARG A 567 9.66 -5.17 -25.47
CA ARG A 567 10.41 -4.78 -24.27
C ARG A 567 10.55 -3.25 -24.21
N PRO A 568 10.23 -2.61 -23.08
CA PRO A 568 10.44 -1.17 -22.92
C PRO A 568 11.93 -0.86 -23.04
N SER A 569 12.29 0.09 -23.91
CA SER A 569 13.66 0.59 -24.05
C SER A 569 13.86 1.87 -23.22
N PRO A 570 15.08 2.16 -22.75
CA PRO A 570 15.37 3.40 -22.03
C PRO A 570 14.97 4.62 -22.87
N GLY A 571 14.00 5.40 -22.37
CA GLY A 571 13.42 6.56 -23.07
C GLY A 571 11.96 6.40 -23.50
N MET A 572 11.42 5.18 -23.56
CA MET A 572 10.01 4.92 -23.87
C MET A 572 9.07 5.11 -22.67
N THR A 573 9.61 5.08 -21.45
CA THR A 573 8.87 5.20 -20.18
C THR A 573 8.97 6.60 -19.58
N ARG A 574 9.12 7.64 -20.42
CA ARG A 574 9.12 9.02 -19.91
C ARG A 574 7.69 9.46 -19.57
N PRO A 575 7.49 10.28 -18.53
CA PRO A 575 6.17 10.84 -18.20
C PRO A 575 5.63 11.72 -19.33
N THR A 576 6.51 12.50 -19.96
CA THR A 576 6.19 13.33 -21.13
C THR A 576 6.82 12.73 -22.38
N ALA A 577 5.99 12.46 -23.38
CA ALA A 577 6.43 12.03 -24.71
C ALA A 577 6.25 13.18 -25.69
N ASN A 578 7.22 13.36 -26.58
CA ASN A 578 7.07 14.32 -27.67
C ASN A 578 6.12 13.73 -28.73
N PRO A 579 5.26 14.54 -29.37
CA PRO A 579 4.44 14.11 -30.50
C PRO A 579 5.26 13.41 -31.59
N GLY A 580 4.71 12.35 -32.17
CA GLY A 580 5.32 11.50 -33.19
C GLY A 580 6.44 10.57 -32.69
N SER A 581 6.79 10.61 -31.40
CA SER A 581 7.90 9.81 -30.86
C SER A 581 7.52 8.35 -30.58
N ILE A 582 8.54 7.48 -30.49
CA ILE A 582 8.33 6.09 -30.04
C ILE A 582 7.80 5.99 -28.59
N ALA A 583 8.08 7.00 -27.76
CA ALA A 583 7.58 7.07 -26.39
C ALA A 583 6.07 7.32 -26.36
N GLU A 584 5.56 8.19 -27.22
CA GLU A 584 4.13 8.46 -27.35
C GLU A 584 3.38 7.20 -27.84
N ALA A 585 3.93 6.52 -28.84
CA ALA A 585 3.37 5.25 -29.31
C ALA A 585 3.37 4.15 -28.23
N TRP A 586 4.35 4.17 -27.32
CA TRP A 586 4.40 3.27 -26.17
C TRP A 586 3.35 3.62 -25.12
N GLN A 587 3.15 4.90 -24.83
CA GLN A 587 2.11 5.39 -23.93
C GLN A 587 0.72 5.00 -24.45
N TYR A 588 0.41 5.34 -25.71
CA TYR A 588 -0.87 4.96 -26.33
C TYR A 588 -1.10 3.44 -26.30
N ARG A 589 -0.07 2.65 -26.62
CA ARG A 589 -0.16 1.18 -26.52
C ARG A 589 -0.46 0.74 -25.09
N THR A 590 0.21 1.30 -24.10
CA THR A 590 0.02 0.90 -22.70
C THR A 590 -1.42 1.16 -22.27
N MET A 591 -1.95 2.30 -22.71
CA MET A 591 -3.30 2.75 -22.37
C MET A 591 -4.40 2.00 -23.11
N MET A 592 -4.31 1.84 -24.44
CA MET A 592 -5.47 1.46 -25.26
C MET A 592 -5.39 0.08 -25.93
N ARG A 593 -4.29 -0.66 -25.77
CA ARG A 593 -4.08 -1.94 -26.48
C ARG A 593 -5.08 -3.03 -26.06
N ASP A 594 -5.61 -2.96 -24.85
CA ASP A 594 -6.70 -3.80 -24.36
C ASP A 594 -7.98 -3.59 -25.20
N GLN A 595 -8.32 -2.34 -25.51
CA GLN A 595 -9.48 -1.98 -26.35
C GLN A 595 -9.35 -2.49 -27.79
N TRP A 596 -8.15 -2.44 -28.36
CA TRP A 596 -7.87 -3.05 -29.66
C TRP A 596 -7.99 -4.58 -29.62
N ARG A 597 -7.58 -5.21 -28.51
CA ARG A 597 -7.62 -6.67 -28.34
C ARG A 597 -9.04 -7.19 -28.11
N SER A 598 -9.85 -6.46 -27.35
CA SER A 598 -11.26 -6.80 -27.09
C SER A 598 -12.14 -6.60 -28.32
N THR A 599 -11.74 -5.72 -29.24
CA THR A 599 -12.49 -5.45 -30.48
C THR A 599 -12.27 -6.56 -31.52
N PRO A 600 -13.34 -7.27 -31.94
CA PRO A 600 -13.22 -8.38 -32.88
C PRO A 600 -12.53 -8.00 -34.21
N GLY A 601 -11.43 -8.68 -34.52
CA GLY A 601 -10.70 -8.53 -35.79
C GLY A 601 -9.88 -7.25 -35.93
N ALA A 602 -9.93 -6.30 -34.99
CA ALA A 602 -9.30 -4.98 -35.14
C ALA A 602 -7.78 -5.06 -35.31
N LEU A 603 -7.09 -5.88 -34.51
CA LEU A 603 -5.64 -6.09 -34.64
C LEU A 603 -5.28 -6.82 -35.95
N GLN A 604 -6.13 -7.73 -36.44
CA GLN A 604 -5.89 -8.42 -37.71
C GLN A 604 -6.06 -7.47 -38.90
N TRP A 605 -7.06 -6.59 -38.83
CA TRP A 605 -7.27 -5.53 -39.80
C TRP A 605 -6.10 -4.55 -39.81
N LEU A 606 -5.63 -4.12 -38.63
CA LEU A 606 -4.48 -3.22 -38.50
C LEU A 606 -3.20 -3.83 -39.12
N ASP A 607 -2.96 -5.13 -38.91
CA ASP A 607 -1.83 -5.86 -39.53
C ASP A 607 -1.95 -5.95 -41.06
N GLN A 608 -3.17 -6.06 -41.60
CA GLN A 608 -3.40 -6.05 -43.05
C GLN A 608 -3.13 -4.67 -43.66
N GLN A 609 -3.60 -3.60 -43.00
CA GLN A 609 -3.37 -2.23 -43.46
C GLN A 609 -1.90 -1.83 -43.37
N ALA A 610 -1.18 -2.26 -42.33
CA ALA A 610 0.25 -1.97 -42.17
C ALA A 610 1.15 -2.68 -43.21
N LYS A 611 0.63 -3.68 -43.93
CA LYS A 611 1.32 -4.41 -45.00
C LYS A 611 0.94 -3.97 -46.41
N ALA A 612 -0.15 -3.22 -46.54
CA ALA A 612 -0.61 -2.63 -47.80
C ALA A 612 0.20 -1.36 -48.11
#